data_AF-A0A937XAP5-F1
#
_entry.id   AF-A0A937XAP5-F1
#
_cell.length_a   1.000
_cell.length_b   1.000
_cell.length_c   1.000
_cell.angle_alpha   90.00
_cell.angle_beta   90.00
_cell.angle_gamma   90.00
#
_symmetry.space_group_name_H-M   'P 1'
#
loop_
_entity.id
_entity.type
_entity.pdbx_description
1 polymer ?
#
loop_
_entity_poly.entity_id
_entity_poly.type
_entity_poly.pdbx_seq_one_letter_code
_entity_poly.pdbx_strand_id
1 'polypeptide(L)'
;MASGRLLDEMALGLLEPAERRPASLREARRETERQTIRAALRSTNGNISRAAGVLGISRPSLHDLLAKHEIDAREFRPGTAQEVE
;
A
#
# COMPACT_ATOMS: atom_id res chain seq x y z
N MET A 1 -16.87 -22.48 50.04
CA MET A 1 -16.79 -21.01 49.93
C MET A 1 -15.83 -20.67 48.79
N ALA A 2 -16.30 -20.63 47.55
CA ALA A 2 -15.48 -20.24 46.40
C ALA A 2 -15.62 -18.72 46.22
N SER A 3 -14.59 -17.97 46.59
CA SER A 3 -14.56 -16.52 46.40
C SER A 3 -14.35 -16.26 44.92
N GLY A 4 -15.45 -16.08 44.18
CA GLY A 4 -15.45 -15.57 42.82
C GLY A 4 -14.83 -14.18 42.82
N ARG A 5 -13.58 -14.11 42.36
CA ARG A 5 -12.92 -12.85 42.06
C ARG A 5 -13.72 -12.24 40.91
N LEU A 6 -14.55 -11.25 41.22
CA LEU A 6 -15.24 -10.44 40.22
C LEU A 6 -14.15 -9.89 39.30
N LEU A 7 -14.07 -10.46 38.09
CA LEU A 7 -13.35 -9.82 37.01
C LEU A 7 -14.09 -8.53 36.78
N ASP A 8 -13.43 -7.43 37.17
CA ASP A 8 -13.89 -6.09 36.91
C ASP A 8 -14.14 -5.99 35.40
N GLU A 9 -15.41 -5.89 35.00
CA GLU A 9 -15.86 -5.95 33.60
C GLU A 9 -15.24 -4.84 32.73
N MET A 10 -14.55 -3.88 33.35
CA MET A 10 -13.86 -2.78 32.67
C MET A 10 -12.52 -3.16 32.02
N ALA A 11 -12.03 -4.39 32.18
CA ALA A 11 -10.76 -4.84 31.59
C ALA A 11 -10.89 -5.44 30.18
N LEU A 12 -12.10 -5.58 29.63
CA LEU A 12 -12.28 -5.83 28.20
C LEU A 12 -12.57 -4.52 27.49
N GLY A 13 -11.56 -3.66 27.43
CA GLY A 13 -11.46 -2.63 26.40
C GLY A 13 -11.29 -3.30 25.04
N LEU A 14 -12.34 -3.96 24.54
CA LEU A 14 -12.48 -4.13 23.11
C LEU A 14 -12.50 -2.70 22.56
N LEU A 15 -11.39 -2.31 21.94
CA LEU A 15 -11.42 -1.29 20.91
C LEU A 15 -12.58 -1.70 20.00
N GLU A 16 -13.72 -1.01 20.11
CA GLU A 16 -14.82 -1.14 19.18
C GLU A 16 -14.17 -1.22 17.81
N PRO A 17 -14.36 -2.30 17.03
CA PRO A 17 -13.74 -2.42 15.74
C PRO A 17 -14.27 -1.23 14.96
N ALA A 18 -13.46 -0.16 14.88
CA ALA A 18 -13.87 1.11 14.30
C ALA A 18 -14.54 0.75 12.99
N GLU A 19 -15.85 1.00 12.86
CA GLU A 19 -16.64 0.51 11.74
C GLU A 19 -15.93 0.96 10.46
N ARG A 20 -15.12 0.07 9.89
CA ARG A 20 -14.34 0.39 8.70
C ARG A 20 -15.35 0.31 7.59
N ARG A 21 -16.01 1.44 7.34
CA ARG A 21 -16.89 1.57 6.18
C ARG A 21 -16.07 1.12 4.97
N PRO A 22 -16.58 0.16 4.18
CA PRO A 22 -15.86 -0.31 3.03
C PRO A 22 -15.58 0.89 2.12
N ALA A 23 -14.34 0.97 1.63
CA ALA A 23 -13.97 2.00 0.66
C ALA A 23 -14.89 1.89 -0.57
N SER A 24 -15.17 3.01 -1.21
CA SER A 24 -15.91 2.97 -2.48
C SER A 24 -15.11 2.16 -3.51
N LEU A 25 -15.79 1.52 -4.46
CA LEU A 25 -15.11 0.78 -5.54
C LEU A 25 -14.09 1.65 -6.29
N ARG A 26 -14.37 2.95 -6.39
CA ARG A 26 -13.47 3.94 -7.00
C ARG A 26 -12.16 4.10 -6.22
N GLU A 27 -12.22 4.09 -4.89
CA GLU A 27 -11.04 4.17 -4.03
C GLU A 27 -10.30 2.84 -4.00
N ALA A 28 -11.01 1.73 -3.83
CA ALA A 28 -10.42 0.39 -3.82
C ALA A 28 -9.66 0.10 -5.12
N ARG A 29 -10.24 0.46 -6.28
CA ARG A 29 -9.55 0.32 -7.57
C ARG A 29 -8.31 1.19 -7.67
N ARG A 30 -8.37 2.44 -7.19
CA ARG A 30 -7.21 3.34 -7.21
C ARG A 30 -6.09 2.86 -6.31
N GLU A 31 -6.42 2.36 -5.13
CA GLU A 31 -5.44 1.79 -4.22
C GLU A 31 -4.79 0.54 -4.81
N THR A 32 -5.60 -0.37 -5.37
CA THR A 32 -5.10 -1.58 -6.03
C THR A 32 -4.19 -1.24 -7.22
N GLU A 33 -4.57 -0.26 -8.05
CA GLU A 33 -3.76 0.22 -9.18
C GLU A 33 -2.40 0.76 -8.68
N ARG A 34 -2.41 1.59 -7.63
CA ARG A 34 -1.21 2.14 -7.01
C ARG A 34 -0.28 1.05 -6.45
N GLN A 35 -0.84 0.10 -5.72
CA GLN A 35 -0.08 -1.01 -5.13
C GLN A 35 0.56 -1.89 -6.20
N THR A 36 -0.19 -2.18 -7.26
CA THR A 36 0.28 -3.00 -8.38
C THR A 36 1.45 -2.33 -9.11
N ILE A 37 1.35 -1.02 -9.38
CA ILE A 37 2.43 -0.24 -9.99
C ILE A 37 3.69 -0.25 -9.10
N ARG A 38 3.54 0.01 -7.79
CA ARG A 38 4.66 0.00 -6.84
C ARG A 38 5.30 -1.38 -6.71
N ALA A 39 4.52 -2.46 -6.77
CA ALA A 39 5.05 -3.82 -6.75
C ALA A 39 5.89 -4.11 -8.00
N ALA A 40 5.40 -3.73 -9.18
CA ALA A 40 6.16 -3.86 -10.43
C ALA A 40 7.46 -3.06 -10.37
N LEU A 41 7.43 -1.80 -9.96
CA LEU A 41 8.63 -0.95 -9.83
C LEU A 41 9.65 -1.51 -8.84
N ARG A 42 9.21 -2.05 -7.68
CA ARG A 42 10.11 -2.74 -6.73
C ARG A 42 10.78 -3.94 -7.36
N SER A 43 10.01 -4.79 -8.04
CA SER A 43 10.55 -6.01 -8.68
C SER A 43 11.53 -5.70 -9.84
N THR A 44 11.45 -4.51 -10.42
CA THR A 44 12.28 -4.09 -11.54
C THR A 44 13.30 -3.01 -11.20
N ASN A 45 13.53 -2.74 -9.91
CA ASN A 45 14.50 -1.74 -9.44
C ASN A 45 14.28 -0.35 -10.06
N GLY A 46 13.01 0.08 -10.15
CA GLY A 46 12.63 1.37 -10.75
C GLY A 46 12.79 1.44 -12.28
N ASN A 47 13.05 0.30 -12.94
CA ASN A 47 13.08 0.24 -14.39
C ASN A 47 11.65 0.27 -14.96
N ILE A 48 11.19 1.46 -15.34
CA ILE A 48 9.90 1.72 -16.03
C ILE A 48 9.72 0.77 -17.22
N SER A 49 10.84 0.45 -17.88
CA SER A 49 10.96 -0.44 -19.04
C SER A 49 10.30 -1.78 -18.84
N ARG A 50 10.91 -2.43 -17.87
CA ARG A 50 10.57 -3.77 -17.42
C ARG A 50 9.26 -3.76 -16.65
N ALA A 51 8.99 -2.70 -15.87
CA ALA A 51 7.74 -2.58 -15.11
C ALA A 51 6.53 -2.55 -16.04
N ALA A 52 6.58 -1.77 -17.13
CA ALA A 52 5.51 -1.74 -18.14
C ALA A 52 5.29 -3.14 -18.76
N GLY A 53 6.38 -3.86 -19.04
CA GLY A 53 6.32 -5.25 -19.52
C GLY A 53 5.68 -6.22 -18.52
N VAL A 54 6.03 -6.12 -17.22
CA VAL A 54 5.43 -6.92 -16.15
C VAL A 54 3.93 -6.62 -16.00
N LEU A 55 3.55 -5.36 -16.14
CA LEU A 55 2.17 -4.90 -16.06
C LEU A 55 1.35 -5.18 -17.33
N GLY A 56 1.98 -5.62 -18.42
CA GLY A 56 1.30 -5.88 -19.69
C GLY A 56 0.79 -4.61 -20.40
N ILE A 57 1.43 -3.46 -20.17
CA ILE A 57 1.01 -2.17 -20.74
C ILE A 57 2.15 -1.48 -21.49
N SER A 58 1.81 -0.42 -22.24
CA SER A 58 2.80 0.40 -22.93
C SER A 58 3.58 1.31 -21.97
N ARG A 59 4.78 1.73 -22.38
CA ARG A 59 5.59 2.69 -21.59
C ARG A 59 4.86 4.03 -21.42
N PRO A 60 4.25 4.64 -22.47
CA PRO A 60 3.44 5.85 -22.31
C PRO A 60 2.31 5.68 -21.29
N SER A 61 1.58 4.55 -21.36
CA SER A 61 0.51 4.27 -20.39
C SER A 61 1.02 4.18 -18.95
N LEU A 62 2.21 3.60 -18.75
CA LEU A 62 2.82 3.58 -17.42
C LEU A 62 3.23 4.99 -16.97
N HIS A 63 3.76 5.85 -17.85
CA HIS A 63 4.05 7.25 -17.50
C HIS A 63 2.80 8.00 -17.04
N ASP A 64 1.69 7.85 -17.75
CA ASP A 64 0.41 8.48 -17.38
C ASP A 64 -0.08 7.99 -16.01
N LEU A 65 0.06 6.69 -15.73
CA LEU A 65 -0.31 6.10 -14.44
C LEU A 65 0.61 6.59 -13.31
N LEU A 66 1.91 6.72 -13.54
CA LEU A 66 2.84 7.26 -12.54
C LEU A 66 2.49 8.70 -12.18
N ALA A 67 2.19 9.55 -13.17
CA ALA A 67 1.75 10.92 -12.95
C ALA A 67 0.42 10.98 -12.20
N LYS A 68 -0.57 10.16 -12.60
CA LYS A 68 -1.89 10.09 -11.99
C LYS A 68 -1.87 9.69 -10.51
N HIS A 69 -0.91 8.84 -10.12
CA HIS A 69 -0.78 8.31 -8.76
C HIS A 69 0.36 8.96 -7.97
N GLU A 70 1.01 9.98 -8.53
CA GLU A 70 2.12 10.71 -7.91
C GLU A 70 3.24 9.76 -7.44
N ILE A 71 3.62 8.82 -8.30
CA ILE A 71 4.68 7.83 -8.02
C ILE A 71 5.94 8.22 -8.79
N ASP A 72 7.04 8.45 -8.08
CA ASP A 72 8.36 8.56 -8.70
C ASP A 72 9.03 7.18 -8.80
N ALA A 73 9.29 6.73 -10.02
CA ALA A 73 10.01 5.47 -10.28
C ALA A 73 11.45 5.48 -9.72
N ARG A 74 12.04 6.66 -9.48
CA ARG A 74 13.41 6.80 -8.95
C ARG A 74 13.53 6.32 -7.51
N GLU A 75 12.47 6.41 -6.72
CA GLU A 75 12.42 5.92 -5.33
C GLU A 75 12.71 4.41 -5.23
N PHE A 76 12.51 3.68 -6.33
CA PHE A 76 12.67 2.22 -6.39
C PHE A 76 14.02 1.79 -6.97
N ARG A 77 14.91 2.74 -7.30
CA ARG A 77 16.24 2.41 -7.82
C ARG A 77 17.19 2.10 -6.67
N PRO A 78 17.94 0.99 -6.71
CA PRO A 78 18.97 0.72 -5.72
C PRO A 78 20.02 1.84 -5.79
N GLY A 79 20.20 2.56 -4.68
CA GLY A 79 21.16 3.67 -4.56
C GLY A 79 20.55 5.06 -4.35
N THR A 80 19.22 5.23 -4.33
CA THR A 80 18.60 6.48 -3.87
C THR A 80 18.41 6.57 -2.36
N ALA A 81 18.63 5.46 -1.64
CA ALA A 81 18.74 5.41 -0.19
C ALA A 81 20.23 5.42 0.21
N GLN A 82 20.87 6.59 0.05
CA GLN A 82 22.05 6.95 0.82
C GLN A 82 21.68 8.23 1.59
N GLU A 83 21.83 8.14 2.91
CA GLU A 83 21.90 9.24 3.89
C GLU A 83 20.60 10.01 4.19
N VAL A 84 19.92 9.60 5.26
CA VAL A 84 19.65 10.50 6.40
C VAL A 84 19.61 9.64 7.66
N GLU A 85 20.53 10.00 8.55
CA GLU A 85 20.77 9.50 9.91
C GLU A 85 19.58 9.73 10.85
#